data_AF-A0A497JCQ5-F1
#
_entry.id   AF-A0A497JCQ5-F1
#
_cell.length_a   1.000
_cell.length_b   1.000
_cell.length_c   1.000
_cell.angle_alpha   90.00
_cell.angle_beta   90.00
_cell.angle_gamma   90.00
#
_symmetry.space_group_name_H-M   'P 1'
#
loop_
_entity.id
_entity.type
_entity.pdbx_description
1 polymer ?
#
loop_
_entity_poly.entity_id
_entity_poly.type
_entity_poly.pdbx_seq_one_letter_code
_entity_poly.pdbx_strand_id
1 'polypeptide(L)' 'MPTTITIKEDTKKILSVMKGEEDWDTFLKELIKEYLRMKRELARKKLKELFIEETRVKKWTREY' A
#
# COMPACT_ATOMS: atom_id res chain seq x y z
N MET A 1 21.41 6.60 -14.18
CA MET A 1 21.19 7.66 -15.17
C MET A 1 20.04 8.51 -14.65
N PRO A 2 20.20 9.84 -14.49
CA PRO A 2 19.13 10.69 -13.97
C PRO A 2 18.01 10.82 -15.02
N THR A 3 16.77 10.84 -14.54
CA THR A 3 15.59 11.05 -15.37
C THR A 3 14.70 12.10 -14.72
N THR A 4 13.91 12.81 -15.53
CA THR A 4 13.01 13.86 -15.06
C THR A 4 11.58 13.41 -15.26
N ILE A 5 10.76 13.53 -14.21
CA ILE A 5 9.31 13.35 -14.27
C ILE A 5 8.63 14.71 -14.10
N THR A 6 7.65 15.01 -14.94
CA THR A 6 6.89 16.25 -14.85
C THR A 6 5.67 16.04 -13.96
N ILE A 7 5.54 16.87 -12.93
CA ILE A 7 4.41 16.85 -11.99
C ILE A 7 3.92 18.27 -11.76
N LYS A 8 2.69 18.41 -11.23
CA LYS A 8 2.17 19.73 -10.84
C LYS A 8 2.98 20.30 -9.68
N GLU A 9 3.10 21.63 -9.64
CA GLU A 9 3.82 22.37 -8.59
C GLU A 9 3.32 22.01 -7.19
N ASP A 10 1.99 21.92 -7.02
CA ASP A 10 1.38 21.60 -5.73
C ASP A 10 1.75 20.19 -5.25
N THR A 11 1.82 19.23 -6.17
CA THR A 11 2.28 17.86 -5.85
C THR A 11 3.75 17.88 -5.41
N LYS A 12 4.60 18.63 -6.10
CA LYS A 12 6.01 18.78 -5.72
C LYS A 12 6.18 19.40 -4.34
N LYS A 13 5.36 20.40 -3.99
CA LYS A 13 5.38 21.02 -2.65
C LYS A 13 5.06 20.01 -1.56
N ILE A 14 3.97 19.24 -1.72
CA ILE A 14 3.59 18.19 -0.76
C ILE A 14 4.72 17.18 -0.59
N LEU A 15 5.26 16.68 -1.71
CA LEU A 15 6.35 15.70 -1.67
C LEU A 15 7.62 16.28 -1.05
N SER A 16 7.93 17.57 -1.27
CA SER A 16 9.09 18.24 -0.69
C SER A 16 8.99 18.33 0.84
N VAL A 17 7.80 18.63 1.36
CA VAL A 17 7.54 18.66 2.80
C VAL A 17 7.71 17.26 3.40
N MET A 18 7.20 16.22 2.73
CA MET A 18 7.32 14.84 3.19
C MET A 18 8.74 14.29 3.10
N LYS A 19 9.50 14.66 2.06
CA LYS A 19 10.90 14.28 1.85
C LYS A 19 11.80 14.78 2.97
N GLY A 20 11.51 15.98 3.52
CA GLY A 20 12.38 16.62 4.48
C GLY A 20 13.80 16.81 3.90
N GLU A 21 14.80 16.30 4.61
CA GLU A 21 16.22 16.45 4.25
C GLU A 21 16.76 15.35 3.32
N GLU A 22 15.97 14.31 3.02
CA GLU A 22 16.41 13.17 2.19
C GLU A 22 16.61 13.55 0.72
N ASP A 23 17.34 12.72 -0.04
CA ASP A 23 17.38 12.88 -1.50
C ASP A 23 16.10 12.37 -2.15
N TRP A 24 15.73 12.94 -3.31
CA TRP A 24 14.52 12.57 -4.04
C TRP A 24 14.47 11.09 -4.42
N ASP A 25 15.62 10.50 -4.72
CA ASP A 25 15.72 9.16 -5.25
C ASP A 25 15.45 8.12 -4.16
N THR A 26 16.03 8.32 -2.97
CA THR A 26 15.76 7.51 -1.78
C THR A 26 14.31 7.68 -1.33
N PHE A 27 13.86 8.93 -1.17
CA PHE A 27 12.50 9.22 -0.72
C PHE A 27 11.43 8.55 -1.60
N LEU A 28 11.53 8.68 -2.93
CA LEU A 28 10.54 8.08 -3.83
C LEU A 28 10.60 6.54 -3.82
N LYS A 29 11.78 5.94 -3.64
CA LYS A 29 11.95 4.48 -3.49
C LYS A 29 11.34 3.98 -2.19
N GLU A 30 11.44 4.73 -1.10
CA GLU A 30 10.83 4.36 0.17
C GLU A 30 9.31 4.54 0.14
N LEU A 31 8.84 5.64 -0.44
CA LEU A 31 7.42 5.91 -0.63
C LEU A 31 6.72 4.78 -1.38
N ILE A 32 7.31 4.28 -2.47
CA ILE A 32 6.72 3.17 -3.24
C ILE A 32 6.77 1.83 -2.47
N LYS A 33 7.85 1.57 -1.70
CA LYS A 33 7.95 0.37 -0.87
C LYS A 33 6.85 0.34 0.19
N GLU A 34 6.61 1.46 0.86
CA GLU A 34 5.59 1.55 1.89
C GLU A 34 4.18 1.45 1.30
N TYR A 35 3.92 2.10 0.16
CA TYR A 35 2.65 1.93 -0.57
C TYR A 35 2.39 0.46 -0.94
N LEU A 36 3.39 -0.26 -1.44
CA LEU A 36 3.27 -1.68 -1.78
C LEU A 36 3.09 -2.56 -0.53
N ARG A 37 3.71 -2.21 0.59
CA ARG A 37 3.50 -2.89 1.87
C ARG A 37 2.05 -2.72 2.34
N MET A 38 1.54 -1.50 2.37
CA MET A 38 0.15 -1.22 2.75
C MET A 38 -0.85 -1.96 1.85
N LYS A 39 -0.61 -1.97 0.54
CA LYS A 39 -1.44 -2.71 -0.42
C LYS A 39 -1.46 -4.21 -0.13
N ARG A 40 -0.32 -4.81 0.22
CA ARG A 40 -0.23 -6.22 0.62
C ARG A 40 -0.95 -6.50 1.93
N GLU A 41 -0.84 -5.61 2.92
CA GLU A 41 -1.54 -5.77 4.19
C GLU A 41 -3.07 -5.68 4.02
N LEU A 42 -3.56 -4.76 3.19
CA LEU A 42 -4.98 -4.68 2.84
C LEU A 42 -5.47 -5.96 2.15
N ALA A 43 -4.69 -6.50 1.21
CA ALA A 43 -5.02 -7.76 0.54
C ALA A 43 -5.07 -8.93 1.54
N ARG A 44 -4.12 -9.02 2.47
CA ARG A 44 -4.12 -10.05 3.53
C ARG A 44 -5.34 -9.93 4.44
N LYS A 45 -5.75 -8.71 4.82
CA LYS A 45 -6.96 -8.48 5.62
C LYS A 45 -8.21 -8.99 4.90
N LYS A 46 -8.39 -8.62 3.63
CA LYS A 46 -9.50 -9.10 2.80
C LYS A 46 -9.52 -10.62 2.66
N LEU A 47 -8.37 -11.24 2.43
CA LEU A 47 -8.26 -12.70 2.36
C LEU A 47 -8.66 -13.35 3.69
N LYS A 48 -8.20 -12.80 4.83
CA LYS A 48 -8.57 -13.32 6.15
C LYS A 48 -10.08 -13.25 6.39
N GLU A 49 -10.74 -12.17 6.01
CA GLU A 49 -12.20 -12.02 6.10
C GLU A 49 -12.92 -13.10 5.28
N LEU A 50 -12.51 -13.30 4.02
CA LEU A 50 -13.08 -14.34 3.14
C LEU A 50 -12.90 -15.76 3.72
N PHE A 51 -11.72 -16.09 4.25
CA PHE A 51 -11.48 -17.40 4.88
C PHE A 51 -12.33 -17.62 6.15
N ILE A 52 -12.57 -16.57 6.94
CA ILE A 52 -13.45 -16.64 8.13
C ILE A 52 -14.90 -16.88 7.69
N GLU A 53 -15.35 -16.24 6.63
CA GLU A 53 -16.70 -16.42 6.09
C GLU A 53 -16.90 -17.84 5.54
N GLU A 54 -15.94 -18.34 4.75
CA GLU A 54 -15.99 -19.70 4.20
C GLU A 54 -16.00 -20.78 5.30
N THR A 55 -15.20 -20.60 6.35
CA THR A 55 -15.16 -21.55 7.48
C THR A 55 -16.43 -21.52 8.32
N ARG A 56 -17.11 -20.36 8.44
CA ARG A 56 -18.44 -20.28 9.05
C ARG A 56 -19.45 -21.07 8.22
N VAL A 57 -19.53 -20.84 6.92
CA VAL A 57 -20.48 -21.56 6.03
C VAL A 57 -20.29 -23.08 6.11
N LYS A 58 -19.04 -23.57 6.12
CA LYS A 58 -18.72 -25.01 6.25
C LYS A 58 -19.11 -25.62 7.61
N LYS A 59 -19.11 -24.84 8.70
CA LYS A 59 -19.61 -25.32 10.00
C LYS A 59 -21.12 -25.50 9.97
N TRP A 60 -21.85 -24.52 9.43
CA TRP A 60 -23.31 -24.58 9.31
C TRP A 60 -23.77 -25.79 8.49
N THR A 61 -23.08 -26.12 7.40
CA THR A 61 -23.45 -27.27 6.54
C THR A 61 -23.12 -28.64 7.14
N ARG A 62 -22.34 -28.70 8.22
CA ARG A 62 -22.00 -29.96 8.93
C ARG A 62 -22.90 -30.26 10.12
N GLU A 63 -23.67 -29.26 10.57
CA GLU A 63 -24.60 -29.37 11.70
C GLU A 63 -26.05 -29.71 11.26
N TYR A 64 -26.28 -29.93 9.96
CA TYR A 64 -27.53 -30.41 9.37
C TYR A 64 -27.35 -31.79 8.73
#